data_AF-U9SWC7-F1
#
_entry.id   AF-U9SWC7-F1
#
_cell.length_a   1.000
_cell.length_b   1.000
_cell.length_c   1.000
_cell.angle_alpha   90.00
_cell.angle_beta   90.00
_cell.angle_gamma   90.00
#
_symmetry.space_group_name_H-M   'P 1'
#
loop_
_entity.id
_entity.type
_entity.pdbx_description
1 polymer ?
#
loop_
_entity_poly.entity_id
_entity_poly.type
_entity_poly.pdbx_seq_one_letter_code
_entity_poly.pdbx_strand_id
1 'polypeptide(L)'
;MLDIAVLLYERGYNIILVATESHSLSLEYPTLKHVPLRARPYDFSYIKIVRESFHKEYNYKNLAALHEFHIKSYNYVFEVYKNTAEEFDVDLFFCDALLNDACLDVANTLKKPVVGYTVNLNGN
;
A
#
# COMPACT_ATOMS: atom_id res chain seq x y z
N MET A 1 1.66 10.26 -1.13
CA MET A 1 2.77 9.28 -1.29
C MET A 1 3.23 9.17 -2.74
N LEU A 2 2.31 9.06 -3.71
CA LEU A 2 2.69 8.95 -5.13
C LEU A 2 3.54 10.14 -5.63
N ASP A 3 3.24 11.37 -5.21
CA ASP A 3 4.09 12.54 -5.53
C ASP A 3 5.53 12.40 -5.02
N ILE A 4 5.69 11.86 -3.80
CA ILE A 4 7.01 11.60 -3.22
C ILE A 4 7.72 10.52 -4.05
N ALA A 5 7.00 9.47 -4.47
CA ALA A 5 7.55 8.42 -5.32
C ALA A 5 8.04 8.97 -6.67
N VAL A 6 7.27 9.88 -7.30
CA VAL A 6 7.68 10.57 -8.54
C VAL A 6 8.93 11.42 -8.31
N LEU A 7 8.95 12.24 -7.26
CA LEU A 7 10.12 13.07 -6.94
C LEU A 7 11.38 12.26 -6.66
N LEU A 8 11.26 11.07 -6.06
CA LEU A 8 12.40 10.17 -5.86
C LEU A 8 12.85 9.56 -7.19
N TYR A 9 11.91 9.13 -8.04
CA TYR A 9 12.22 8.66 -9.37
C TYR A 9 12.97 9.72 -10.20
N GLU A 10 12.49 10.96 -10.21
CA GLU A 10 13.12 12.09 -10.90
C GLU A 10 14.53 12.40 -10.38
N ARG A 11 14.82 12.05 -9.13
CA ARG A 11 16.15 12.15 -8.51
C ARG A 11 17.08 10.97 -8.83
N GLY A 12 16.63 10.02 -9.64
CA GLY A 12 17.42 8.87 -10.11
C GLY A 12 17.30 7.63 -9.24
N TYR A 13 16.33 7.56 -8.31
CA TYR A 13 16.08 6.35 -7.54
C TYR A 13 15.20 5.36 -8.31
N ASN A 14 15.47 4.06 -8.15
CA ASN A 14 14.59 3.01 -8.65
C ASN A 14 13.40 2.86 -7.70
N ILE A 15 12.19 3.04 -8.22
CA ILE A 15 10.97 3.00 -7.42
C ILE A 15 10.07 1.86 -7.87
N ILE A 16 9.65 1.06 -6.88
CA ILE A 16 8.73 -0.06 -7.05
C ILE A 16 7.46 0.27 -6.28
N LEU A 17 6.35 0.33 -7.00
CA LEU A 17 5.04 0.59 -6.44
C LEU A 17 4.26 -0.72 -6.39
N VAL A 18 4.07 -1.26 -5.19
CA VAL A 18 3.17 -2.38 -4.97
C VAL A 18 1.77 -1.85 -4.67
N ALA A 19 0.85 -2.01 -5.61
CA ALA A 19 -0.49 -1.46 -5.50
C ALA A 19 -1.51 -2.38 -6.17
N THR A 20 -2.78 -2.25 -5.76
CA THR A 20 -3.89 -2.89 -6.46
C THR A 20 -3.93 -2.43 -7.91
N GLU A 21 -3.99 -3.37 -8.86
CA GLU A 21 -4.06 -3.01 -10.28
C GLU A 21 -5.21 -2.04 -10.52
N SER A 22 -4.88 -0.85 -10.99
CA SER A 22 -5.87 0.07 -11.55
C SER A 22 -5.28 0.72 -12.79
N HIS A 23 -6.03 0.67 -13.87
CA HIS A 23 -5.62 1.24 -15.15
C HIS A 23 -5.27 2.74 -15.04
N SER A 24 -5.97 3.46 -14.16
CA SER A 24 -5.72 4.88 -13.89
C SER A 24 -4.35 5.13 -13.24
N LEU A 25 -3.94 4.33 -12.26
CA LEU A 25 -2.67 4.54 -11.55
C LEU A 25 -1.47 4.31 -12.48
N SER A 26 -1.56 3.32 -13.36
CA SER A 26 -0.52 3.06 -14.36
C SER A 26 -0.47 4.12 -15.46
N LEU A 27 -1.59 4.77 -15.79
CA LEU A 27 -1.63 5.88 -16.75
C LEU A 27 -1.10 7.19 -16.16
N GLU A 28 -1.40 7.47 -14.89
CA GLU A 28 -0.99 8.71 -14.21
C GLU A 28 0.49 8.66 -13.80
N TYR A 29 0.99 7.47 -13.44
CA TYR A 29 2.39 7.26 -13.02
C TYR A 29 3.09 6.17 -13.85
N PRO A 30 3.23 6.35 -15.18
CA PRO A 30 3.74 5.32 -16.08
C PRO A 30 5.24 5.05 -15.90
N THR A 31 5.97 5.97 -15.28
CA THR A 31 7.41 5.87 -15.04
C THR A 31 7.79 4.95 -13.89
N LEU A 32 6.85 4.72 -12.95
CA LEU A 32 7.09 3.85 -11.80
C LEU A 32 6.96 2.38 -12.21
N LYS A 33 7.77 1.50 -11.61
CA LYS A 33 7.59 0.06 -11.81
C LYS A 33 6.43 -0.42 -10.93
N HIS A 34 5.36 -0.90 -11.55
CA HIS A 34 4.19 -1.40 -10.83
C HIS A 34 4.29 -2.90 -10.60
N VAL A 35 4.17 -3.32 -9.35
CA VAL A 35 3.98 -4.72 -8.97
C VAL A 35 2.54 -4.88 -8.51
N PRO A 36 1.74 -5.69 -9.20
CA PRO A 36 0.32 -5.77 -8.93
C PRO A 36 0.02 -6.55 -7.64
N LEU A 37 -0.69 -5.91 -6.72
CA LEU A 37 -1.37 -6.59 -5.62
C LEU A 37 -2.68 -7.16 -6.16
N ARG A 38 -2.69 -8.45 -6.49
CA ARG A 38 -3.79 -9.06 -7.22
C ARG A 38 -5.02 -9.22 -6.32
N ALA A 39 -6.18 -8.97 -6.93
CA ALA A 39 -7.48 -9.09 -6.25
C ALA A 39 -7.96 -10.54 -5.99
N ARG A 40 -7.12 -11.55 -6.22
CA ARG A 40 -7.45 -12.94 -5.88
C ARG A 40 -6.37 -13.51 -4.95
N PRO A 41 -6.75 -14.12 -3.81
CA PRO A 41 -8.14 -14.44 -3.41
C PRO A 41 -8.91 -13.29 -2.74
N TYR A 42 -8.34 -12.08 -2.62
CA TYR A 42 -8.93 -10.97 -1.85
C TYR A 42 -9.40 -9.80 -2.72
N ASP A 43 -10.67 -9.42 -2.63
CA ASP A 43 -11.20 -8.27 -3.35
C ASP A 43 -10.81 -6.95 -2.66
N PHE A 44 -9.72 -6.34 -3.13
CA PHE A 44 -9.26 -5.04 -2.63
C PHE A 44 -10.12 -3.85 -3.09
N SER A 45 -11.11 -4.04 -3.97
CA SER A 45 -12.06 -2.96 -4.32
C SER A 45 -12.86 -2.48 -3.10
N TYR A 46 -12.99 -3.35 -2.09
CA TYR A 46 -13.60 -3.03 -0.80
C TYR A 46 -12.90 -1.88 -0.08
N ILE A 47 -11.57 -1.76 -0.21
CA ILE A 47 -10.81 -0.65 0.39
C ILE A 47 -11.26 0.69 -0.19
N LYS A 48 -11.55 0.75 -1.50
CA LYS A 48 -12.03 1.96 -2.17
C LYS A 48 -13.41 2.37 -1.63
N ILE A 49 -14.31 1.41 -1.48
CA ILE A 49 -15.66 1.63 -0.93
C ILE A 49 -15.57 2.14 0.52
N VAL A 50 -14.72 1.54 1.35
CA VAL A 50 -14.53 1.99 2.73
C VAL A 50 -13.87 3.38 2.77
N ARG A 51 -12.88 3.64 1.89
CA ARG A 51 -12.25 4.97 1.76
C ARG A 51 -13.27 6.06 1.45
N GLU A 52 -14.11 5.84 0.45
CA GLU A 52 -15.17 6.78 0.07
C GLU A 52 -16.21 6.97 1.19
N SER A 53 -16.38 5.96 2.03
CA SER A 53 -17.28 6.02 3.18
C SER A 53 -16.72 6.81 4.37
N PHE A 54 -15.40 7.03 4.47
CA PHE A 54 -14.81 7.89 5.51
C PHE A 54 -15.08 9.38 5.30
N HIS A 55 -15.48 9.80 4.09
CA HIS A 55 -15.93 11.16 3.82
C HIS A 55 -17.39 11.42 4.26
N LYS A 56 -18.05 10.41 4.82
CA LYS A 56 -19.40 10.51 5.42
C LYS A 56 -19.27 10.37 6.94
N GLU A 57 -20.34 10.68 7.68
CA GLU A 57 -20.37 10.53 9.15
C GLU A 57 -19.72 9.22 9.61
N TYR A 58 -18.84 9.33 10.61
CA TYR A 58 -18.05 8.23 11.16
C TYR A 58 -18.91 6.98 11.41
N ASN A 59 -18.60 5.87 10.72
CA ASN A 59 -19.33 4.61 10.84
C ASN A 59 -18.40 3.47 11.27
N TYR A 60 -18.51 3.07 12.54
CA TYR A 60 -17.72 2.00 13.14
C TYR A 60 -17.82 0.65 12.39
N LYS A 61 -18.91 0.38 11.68
CA LYS A 61 -19.08 -0.86 10.90
C LYS A 61 -18.11 -0.91 9.71
N ASN A 62 -17.85 0.23 9.08
CA ASN A 62 -16.92 0.31 7.95
C ASN A 62 -15.48 0.11 8.40
N LEU A 63 -15.11 0.67 9.56
CA LEU A 63 -13.79 0.46 10.16
C LEU A 63 -13.59 -1.01 10.55
N ALA A 64 -14.60 -1.66 11.14
CA ALA A 64 -14.55 -3.08 11.49
C ALA A 64 -14.35 -3.97 10.27
N ALA A 65 -15.07 -3.70 9.17
CA ALA A 65 -14.93 -4.47 7.95
C ALA A 65 -13.61 -4.23 7.22
N LEU A 66 -13.07 -3.01 7.26
CA LEU A 66 -11.71 -2.72 6.78
C LEU A 66 -10.67 -3.51 7.57
N HIS A 67 -10.78 -3.49 8.89
CA HIS A 67 -9.89 -4.25 9.77
C HIS A 67 -9.99 -5.76 9.51
N GLU A 68 -11.20 -6.31 9.35
CA GLU A 68 -11.41 -7.70 8.98
C GLU A 68 -10.77 -8.05 7.63
N PHE A 69 -10.86 -7.16 6.64
CA PHE A 69 -10.19 -7.31 5.36
C PHE A 69 -8.67 -7.35 5.50
N HIS A 70 -8.09 -6.42 6.28
CA HIS A 70 -6.64 -6.40 6.54
C HIS A 70 -6.17 -7.69 7.21
N ILE A 71 -6.88 -8.18 8.23
CA ILE A 71 -6.54 -9.46 8.89
C ILE A 71 -6.59 -10.61 7.88
N LYS A 72 -7.68 -10.71 7.10
CA LYS A 72 -7.86 -11.82 6.17
C LYS A 72 -6.80 -11.84 5.07
N SER A 73 -6.42 -10.67 4.57
CA SER A 73 -5.46 -10.53 3.47
C SER A 73 -3.99 -10.50 3.92
N TYR A 74 -3.73 -10.36 5.22
CA TYR A 74 -2.40 -10.13 5.80
C TYR A 74 -1.31 -11.07 5.24
N ASN A 75 -1.48 -12.38 5.35
CA ASN A 75 -0.45 -13.35 4.92
C ASN A 75 -0.13 -13.23 3.43
N TYR A 76 -1.14 -12.99 2.60
CA TYR A 76 -0.93 -12.81 1.17
C TYR A 76 -0.17 -11.52 0.87
N VAL A 77 -0.57 -10.41 1.49
CA VAL A 77 0.09 -9.11 1.32
C VAL A 77 1.54 -9.16 1.80
N PHE A 78 1.78 -9.80 2.96
CA PHE A 78 3.12 -10.01 3.53
C PHE A 78 4.03 -10.75 2.54
N GLU A 79 3.59 -11.88 1.99
CA GLU A 79 4.37 -12.65 1.02
C GLU A 79 4.63 -11.87 -0.26
N VAL A 80 3.65 -11.11 -0.78
CA VAL A 80 3.86 -10.27 -1.96
C VAL A 80 4.94 -9.22 -1.69
N TYR A 81 4.88 -8.50 -0.57
CA TYR A 81 5.89 -7.50 -0.22
C TYR A 81 7.27 -8.12 -0.01
N LYS A 82 7.35 -9.23 0.72
CA LYS A 82 8.62 -9.91 0.99
C LYS A 82 9.27 -10.38 -0.31
N ASN A 83 8.53 -11.11 -1.15
CA ASN A 83 9.06 -11.62 -2.42
C ASN A 83 9.46 -10.48 -3.36
N THR A 84 8.67 -9.41 -3.42
CA THR A 84 9.01 -8.22 -4.22
C THR A 84 10.31 -7.56 -3.73
N ALA A 85 10.46 -7.41 -2.42
CA ALA A 85 11.63 -6.78 -1.83
C ALA A 85 12.91 -7.60 -2.04
N GLU A 86 12.81 -8.93 -1.96
CA GLU A 86 13.91 -9.84 -2.23
C GLU A 86 14.26 -9.90 -3.73
N GLU A 87 13.27 -9.92 -4.63
CA GLU A 87 13.48 -9.95 -6.09
C GLU A 87 14.22 -8.71 -6.59
N PHE A 88 13.93 -7.54 -6.01
CA PHE A 88 14.47 -6.26 -6.46
C PHE A 88 15.52 -5.63 -5.55
N ASP A 89 15.96 -6.35 -4.51
CA ASP A 89 16.90 -5.87 -3.49
C ASP A 89 16.54 -4.47 -2.96
N VAL A 90 15.32 -4.35 -2.40
CA VAL A 90 14.82 -3.07 -1.90
C VAL A 90 15.66 -2.57 -0.71
N ASP A 91 16.07 -1.30 -0.77
CA ASP A 91 16.88 -0.64 0.28
C ASP A 91 16.05 0.10 1.35
N LEU A 92 14.85 0.56 1.00
CA LEU A 92 14.02 1.42 1.84
C LEU A 92 12.54 1.17 1.59
N PHE A 93 11.77 1.01 2.67
CA PHE A 93 10.31 0.88 2.61
C PHE A 93 9.61 2.20 2.93
N PHE A 94 8.51 2.47 2.23
CA PHE A 94 7.53 3.48 2.59
C PHE A 94 6.20 2.77 2.88
N CYS A 95 5.72 2.85 4.12
CA CYS A 95 4.54 2.09 4.56
C CYS A 95 3.49 3.01 5.17
N ASP A 96 2.21 2.77 4.86
CA ASP A 96 1.12 3.40 5.61
C ASP A 96 1.04 2.79 7.01
N ALA A 97 1.26 3.62 8.04
CA ALA A 97 1.38 3.21 9.43
C ALA A 97 0.04 2.90 10.11
N LEU A 98 -1.10 3.19 9.47
CA LEU A 98 -2.43 2.87 10.02
C LEU A 98 -3.06 1.65 9.37
N LEU A 99 -2.80 1.42 8.09
CA LEU A 99 -3.53 0.42 7.29
C LEU A 99 -2.60 -0.60 6.62
N ASN A 100 -1.30 -0.61 6.91
CA ASN A 100 -0.36 -1.48 6.22
C ASN A 100 0.69 -2.12 7.13
N ASP A 101 0.21 -2.81 8.16
CA ASP A 101 1.04 -3.56 9.11
C ASP A 101 1.97 -4.56 8.40
N ALA A 102 1.48 -5.25 7.37
CA ALA A 102 2.28 -6.20 6.60
C ALA A 102 3.54 -5.56 5.98
N CYS A 103 3.46 -4.30 5.51
CA CYS A 103 4.62 -3.58 4.99
C CYS A 103 5.66 -3.29 6.08
N LEU A 104 5.20 -2.86 7.26
CA LEU A 104 6.07 -2.60 8.43
C LEU A 104 6.76 -3.89 8.89
N ASP A 105 6.01 -4.99 8.97
CA ASP A 105 6.50 -6.27 9.44
C ASP A 105 7.48 -6.92 8.45
N VAL A 106 7.27 -6.76 7.14
CA VAL A 106 8.24 -7.20 6.13
C VAL A 106 9.53 -6.40 6.24
N ALA A 107 9.45 -5.07 6.36
CA ALA A 107 10.65 -4.24 6.51
C ALA A 107 11.47 -4.66 7.75
N ASN A 108 10.79 -4.90 8.87
CA ASN A 108 11.41 -5.42 10.09
C ASN A 108 12.01 -6.82 9.90
N THR A 109 11.27 -7.74 9.26
CA THR A 109 11.73 -9.11 8.98
C THR A 109 13.01 -9.12 8.14
N LEU A 110 13.07 -8.26 7.11
CA LEU A 110 14.22 -8.12 6.22
C LEU A 110 15.33 -7.21 6.80
N LYS A 111 15.11 -6.64 7.98
CA LYS A 111 16.01 -5.67 8.64
C LYS A 111 16.35 -4.46 7.75
N LYS A 112 15.36 -4.01 6.96
CA LYS A 112 15.49 -2.85 6.07
C LYS A 112 14.87 -1.61 6.73
N PRO A 113 15.43 -0.41 6.52
CA PRO A 113 14.84 0.84 7.00
C PRO A 113 13.42 1.04 6.48
N VAL A 114 12.59 1.70 7.30
CA VAL A 114 11.19 2.01 6.95
C VAL A 114 10.84 3.44 7.31
N VAL A 115 10.14 4.12 6.41
CA VAL A 115 9.45 5.39 6.64
C VAL A 115 7.96 5.11 6.74
N GLY A 116 7.45 5.17 7.97
CA GLY A 116 6.02 5.16 8.23
C GLY A 116 5.41 6.51 7.86
N TYR A 117 4.34 6.50 7.08
CA TYR A 117 3.52 7.68 6.82
C TYR A 117 2.06 7.37 7.12
N THR A 118 1.25 8.39 7.29
CA THR A 118 -0.20 8.22 7.37
C THR A 118 -0.86 9.36 6.62
N VAL A 119 -1.98 9.06 5.96
CA VAL A 119 -2.85 10.10 5.43
C VAL A 119 -3.81 10.53 6.52
N ASN A 120 -3.95 11.84 6.71
CA ASN A 120 -4.94 12.36 7.65
C ASN A 120 -6.33 11.94 7.14
N LEU A 121 -7.05 11.15 7.92
CA LEU A 121 -8.42 10.69 7.59
C LEU A 121 -9.47 11.79 7.82
N ASN A 122 -9.08 12.94 8.37
CA ASN A 122 -9.96 14.10 8.47
C ASN A 122 -10.07 14.78 7.09
N GLY A 123 -11.14 14.48 6.38
CA GLY A 123 -11.55 15.23 5.20
C GLY A 123 -11.97 16.65 5.60
N ASN A 124 -11.20 17.63 5.16
CA ASN A 124 -11.70 18.98 4.93
C ASN A 124 -11.80 19.20 3.43
#